data_AF-A0A3D1E0L0-F1
#
_entry.id   AF-A0A3D1E0L0-F1
#
_cell.length_a   1.000
_cell.length_b   1.000
_cell.length_c   1.000
_cell.angle_alpha   90.00
_cell.angle_beta   90.00
_cell.angle_gamma   90.00
#
_symmetry.space_group_name_H-M   'P 1'
#
loop_
_entity.id
_entity.type
_entity.pdbx_description
1 polymer ?
#
loop_
_entity_poly.entity_id
_entity_poly.type
_entity_poly.pdbx_seq_one_letter_code
_entity_poly.pdbx_strand_id
1 'polypeptide(L)'
;GKTSGSGHKGQKARSGVSINGFEGGQMPIHRRLPKRGFTNIFRKKYVEVNLGRLQTAIDAGKLDASKPVDSAALLGAGVISKPRDGVRILAKGDLTTKKIEIHAAGASKAAIAAVEASGGKIVIPAAAE
;
A
#
# COMPACT_ATOMS: atom_id res chain seq x y z
N GLY A 1 39.96 -15.86 1.94
CA GLY A 1 41.04 -15.15 2.67
C GLY A 1 41.19 -15.70 4.07
N LYS A 2 42.29 -15.40 4.78
CA LYS A 2 42.70 -16.02 6.06
C LYS A 2 41.66 -15.99 7.21
N THR A 3 40.77 -15.00 7.26
CA THR A 3 39.79 -14.82 8.36
C THR A 3 38.34 -14.74 7.89
N SER A 4 38.07 -15.04 6.61
CA SER A 4 36.72 -15.01 6.02
C SER A 4 35.90 -13.75 6.34
N GLY A 5 36.55 -12.58 6.45
CA GLY A 5 35.89 -11.30 6.74
C GLY A 5 35.45 -11.09 8.20
N SER A 6 35.73 -12.04 9.11
CA SER A 6 35.31 -11.97 10.53
C SER A 6 36.26 -11.18 11.44
N GLY A 7 37.36 -10.66 10.89
CA GLY A 7 38.41 -9.98 11.67
C GLY A 7 39.28 -10.94 12.48
N HIS A 8 39.92 -10.42 13.55
CA HIS A 8 40.80 -11.19 14.44
C HIS A 8 40.19 -11.32 15.83
N LYS A 9 40.47 -12.44 16.53
CA LYS A 9 40.32 -12.74 17.98
C LYS A 9 39.31 -11.92 18.82
N GLY A 10 38.19 -11.48 18.24
CA GLY A 10 37.14 -10.73 18.89
C GLY A 10 35.92 -11.60 19.15
N GLN A 11 35.01 -11.12 19.99
CA GLN A 11 33.78 -11.84 20.34
C GLN A 11 32.98 -12.23 19.08
N LYS A 12 32.81 -11.33 18.11
CA LYS A 12 32.12 -11.59 16.83
C LYS A 12 32.85 -12.55 15.88
N ALA A 13 34.12 -12.85 16.14
CA ALA A 13 34.91 -13.81 15.35
C ALA A 13 34.79 -15.26 15.87
N ARG A 14 33.94 -15.50 16.89
CA ARG A 14 33.65 -16.82 17.45
C ARG A 14 32.29 -17.29 16.97
N SER A 15 32.12 -18.61 16.82
CA SER A 15 30.83 -19.21 16.50
C SER A 15 29.81 -18.97 17.63
N GLY A 16 28.54 -18.79 17.26
CA GLY A 16 27.43 -18.70 18.21
C GLY A 16 27.19 -17.33 18.86
N VAL A 17 28.02 -16.31 18.57
CA VAL A 17 27.81 -14.96 19.12
C VAL A 17 26.76 -14.20 18.31
N SER A 18 25.66 -13.82 18.96
CA SER A 18 24.71 -12.82 18.46
C SER A 18 24.65 -11.63 19.42
N ILE A 19 24.93 -10.43 18.91
CA ILE A 19 24.86 -9.18 19.69
C ILE A 19 23.53 -8.51 19.32
N ASN A 20 22.42 -9.11 19.78
CA ASN A 20 21.06 -8.69 19.42
C ASN A 20 20.59 -7.51 20.28
N GLY A 21 20.96 -6.29 19.87
CA GLY A 21 20.55 -5.06 20.55
C GLY A 21 21.33 -4.75 21.83
N PHE A 22 22.51 -5.37 22.01
CA PHE A 22 23.43 -5.03 23.10
C PHE A 22 24.26 -3.79 22.75
N GLU A 23 24.14 -2.76 23.59
CA GLU A 23 24.76 -1.44 23.41
C GLU A 23 25.97 -1.24 24.33
N GLY A 24 26.77 -2.30 24.56
CA GLY A 24 28.02 -2.17 25.32
C GLY A 24 27.84 -1.99 26.85
N GLY A 25 26.69 -2.39 27.39
CA GLY A 25 26.35 -2.22 28.81
C GLY A 25 25.46 -0.99 29.10
N GLN A 26 25.25 -0.12 28.12
CA GLN A 26 24.23 0.92 28.21
C GLN A 26 22.81 0.32 28.26
N MET A 27 21.88 0.99 28.95
CA MET A 27 20.45 0.62 28.87
C MET A 27 19.98 0.64 27.41
N PRO A 28 19.47 -0.48 26.86
CA PRO A 28 19.07 -0.56 25.47
C PRO A 28 17.99 0.48 25.09
N ILE A 29 18.02 0.96 23.85
CA ILE A 29 17.09 1.99 23.36
C ILE A 29 15.61 1.64 23.56
N HIS A 30 15.24 0.37 23.40
CA HIS A 30 13.86 -0.13 23.57
C HIS A 30 13.37 -0.12 25.02
N ARG A 31 14.28 0.02 26.00
CA ARG A 31 13.97 0.23 27.42
C ARG A 31 14.03 1.71 27.81
N ARG A 32 14.87 2.50 27.15
CA ARG A 32 15.01 3.94 27.39
C ARG A 32 13.82 4.74 26.89
N LEU A 33 13.29 4.40 25.71
CA LEU A 33 12.17 5.13 25.12
C LEU A 33 10.84 4.64 25.71
N PRO A 34 9.89 5.57 26.00
CA PRO A 34 8.57 5.17 26.45
C PRO A 34 7.83 4.41 25.33
N LYS A 35 7.05 3.40 25.70
CA LYS A 35 6.11 2.76 24.77
C LYS A 35 5.03 3.78 24.41
N ARG A 36 4.80 3.99 23.11
CA ARG A 36 3.83 5.00 22.62
C ARG A 36 2.65 4.35 21.92
N GLY A 37 1.46 4.77 22.31
CA GLY A 37 0.20 4.39 21.66
C GLY A 37 -0.17 2.92 21.83
N PHE A 38 -1.06 2.45 20.95
CA PHE A 38 -1.51 1.07 20.86
C PHE A 38 -1.70 0.68 19.39
N THR A 39 -1.72 -0.63 19.10
CA THR A 39 -2.04 -1.13 17.77
C THR A 39 -3.53 -1.42 17.67
N ASN A 40 -4.24 -0.70 16.79
CA ASN A 40 -5.64 -0.99 16.51
C ASN A 40 -5.77 -2.27 15.66
N ILE A 41 -6.30 -3.34 16.27
CA ILE A 41 -6.52 -4.65 15.63
C ILE A 41 -7.70 -4.66 14.65
N PHE A 42 -8.63 -3.71 14.78
CA PHE A 42 -9.83 -3.58 13.94
C PHE A 42 -9.60 -2.67 12.72
N ARG A 43 -8.36 -2.22 12.50
CA ARG A 43 -8.04 -1.37 11.35
C ARG A 43 -8.21 -2.16 10.05
N LYS A 44 -9.22 -1.77 9.27
CA LYS A 44 -9.38 -2.20 7.87
C LYS A 44 -8.19 -1.74 7.02
N LYS A 45 -7.63 -2.65 6.25
CA LYS A 45 -6.51 -2.45 5.31
C LYS A 45 -7.05 -2.41 3.90
N TYR A 46 -7.14 -1.20 3.36
CA TYR A 46 -7.52 -1.00 1.96
C TYR A 46 -6.34 -1.17 1.02
N VAL A 47 -6.65 -1.40 -0.26
CA VAL A 47 -5.70 -1.34 -1.37
C VAL A 47 -5.81 0.03 -2.00
N GLU A 48 -4.70 0.75 -2.03
CA GLU A 48 -4.64 2.08 -2.63
C GLU A 48 -4.39 1.96 -4.13
N VAL A 49 -5.25 2.56 -4.94
CA VAL A 49 -5.12 2.61 -6.40
C VAL A 49 -5.13 4.07 -6.84
N ASN A 50 -4.11 4.45 -7.60
CA ASN A 50 -3.96 5.82 -8.11
C ASN A 50 -4.60 5.94 -9.50
N LEU A 51 -5.13 7.13 -9.81
CA LEU A 51 -5.74 7.42 -11.12
C LEU A 51 -4.80 7.13 -12.30
N GLY A 52 -3.53 7.53 -12.22
CA GLY A 52 -2.57 7.24 -13.30
C GLY A 52 -2.36 5.74 -13.54
N ARG A 53 -2.48 4.90 -12.50
CA ARG A 53 -2.38 3.44 -12.66
C ARG A 53 -3.61 2.87 -13.36
N LEU A 54 -4.79 3.43 -13.11
CA LEU A 54 -6.00 3.07 -13.84
C LEU A 54 -5.86 3.46 -15.32
N GLN A 55 -5.36 4.67 -15.59
CA GLN A 55 -5.12 5.13 -16.95
C GLN A 55 -4.18 4.20 -17.72
N THR A 56 -3.03 3.84 -17.14
CA THR A 56 -2.10 2.89 -17.77
C THR A 56 -2.73 1.53 -18.06
N ALA A 57 -3.63 1.05 -17.18
CA ALA A 57 -4.32 -0.22 -17.39
C ALA A 57 -5.36 -0.16 -18.52
N ILE A 58 -6.01 0.99 -18.68
CA ILE A 58 -6.95 1.25 -19.78
C ILE A 58 -6.20 1.40 -21.10
N ASP A 59 -5.11 2.17 -21.12
CA ASP A 59 -4.27 2.36 -22.31
C ASP A 59 -3.68 1.02 -22.79
N ALA A 60 -3.34 0.14 -21.85
CA ALA A 60 -2.86 -1.22 -22.14
C ALA A 60 -3.98 -2.20 -22.56
N GLY A 61 -5.24 -1.76 -22.63
CA GLY A 61 -6.40 -2.59 -22.98
C GLY A 61 -6.74 -3.67 -21.95
N LYS A 62 -6.14 -3.61 -20.75
CA LYS A 62 -6.37 -4.60 -19.68
C LYS A 62 -7.63 -4.32 -18.88
N LEU A 63 -8.11 -3.08 -18.95
CA LEU A 63 -9.25 -2.61 -18.18
C LEU A 63 -10.23 -1.90 -19.12
N ASP A 64 -11.45 -2.44 -19.22
CA ASP A 64 -12.49 -1.90 -20.07
C ASP A 64 -13.20 -0.74 -19.36
N ALA A 65 -13.02 0.48 -19.89
CA ALA A 65 -13.62 1.69 -19.36
C ALA A 65 -15.13 1.79 -19.59
N SER A 66 -15.72 0.89 -20.39
CA SER A 66 -17.16 0.89 -20.72
C SER A 66 -18.00 0.18 -19.65
N LYS A 67 -17.35 -0.57 -18.75
CA LYS A 67 -17.98 -1.34 -17.68
C LYS A 67 -17.66 -0.71 -16.32
N PRO A 68 -18.50 -0.95 -15.28
CA PRO A 68 -18.17 -0.52 -13.93
C PRO A 68 -16.87 -1.18 -13.47
N VAL A 69 -15.92 -0.35 -13.05
CA VAL A 69 -14.61 -0.78 -12.56
C VAL A 69 -14.75 -1.15 -11.09
N ASP A 70 -14.93 -2.44 -10.83
CA ASP A 70 -15.05 -3.03 -9.50
C ASP A 70 -13.74 -3.69 -9.03
N SER A 71 -13.74 -4.20 -7.80
CA SER A 71 -12.56 -4.90 -7.26
C SER A 71 -12.17 -6.15 -8.06
N ALA A 72 -13.15 -6.82 -8.69
CA ALA A 72 -12.89 -8.02 -9.50
C ALA A 72 -12.23 -7.65 -10.84
N ALA A 73 -12.72 -6.61 -11.52
CA ALA A 73 -12.13 -6.07 -12.74
C ALA A 73 -10.69 -5.59 -12.50
N LEU A 74 -10.43 -4.91 -11.37
CA LEU A 74 -9.08 -4.47 -11.00
C LEU A 74 -8.13 -5.64 -10.75
N LEU A 75 -8.63 -6.75 -10.19
CA LEU A 75 -7.86 -7.96 -9.97
C LEU A 75 -7.55 -8.66 -11.30
N GLY A 76 -8.57 -8.81 -12.17
CA GLY A 76 -8.42 -9.41 -13.50
C GLY A 76 -7.49 -8.62 -14.42
N ALA A 77 -7.50 -7.29 -14.31
CA ALA A 77 -6.58 -6.40 -15.03
C ALA A 77 -5.15 -6.38 -14.46
N GLY A 78 -4.90 -7.02 -13.31
CA GLY A 78 -3.62 -6.99 -12.60
C GLY A 78 -3.27 -5.63 -12.00
N VAL A 79 -4.24 -4.73 -11.87
CA VAL A 79 -4.07 -3.42 -11.22
C VAL A 79 -3.91 -3.60 -9.72
N ILE A 80 -4.63 -4.56 -9.14
CA ILE A 80 -4.43 -5.02 -7.76
C ILE A 80 -4.06 -6.49 -7.75
N SER A 81 -3.28 -6.93 -6.76
CA SER A 81 -2.92 -8.35 -6.61
C SER A 81 -3.82 -9.10 -5.62
N LYS A 82 -4.40 -8.39 -4.64
CA LYS A 82 -5.32 -8.93 -3.64
C LYS A 82 -6.32 -7.83 -3.27
N PRO A 83 -7.61 -8.12 -3.10
CA PRO A 83 -8.64 -7.11 -2.80
C PRO A 83 -8.60 -6.54 -1.36
N ARG A 84 -7.91 -7.22 -0.42
CA ARG A 84 -7.89 -6.89 1.03
C ARG A 84 -9.29 -6.55 1.56
N ASP A 85 -9.45 -5.51 2.38
CA ASP A 85 -10.73 -5.05 2.92
C ASP A 85 -11.47 -4.06 1.97
N GLY A 86 -11.01 -3.94 0.73
CA GLY A 86 -11.57 -3.06 -0.30
C GLY A 86 -10.54 -2.14 -0.97
N VAL A 87 -10.97 -1.44 -2.02
CA VAL A 87 -10.13 -0.54 -2.81
C VAL A 87 -10.39 0.92 -2.44
N ARG A 88 -9.33 1.72 -2.31
CA ARG A 88 -9.39 3.17 -2.11
C ARG A 88 -8.73 3.92 -3.26
N ILE A 89 -9.45 4.84 -3.88
CA ILE A 89 -8.96 5.61 -5.04
C ILE A 89 -8.25 6.89 -4.58
N LEU A 90 -7.06 7.13 -5.12
CA LEU A 90 -6.19 8.27 -4.82
C LEU A 90 -5.83 9.07 -6.07
N ALA A 91 -5.63 10.37 -5.90
CA ALA A 91 -5.54 11.35 -6.99
C ALA A 91 -4.13 11.55 -7.57
N LYS A 92 -3.30 10.51 -7.61
CA LYS A 92 -1.95 10.61 -8.18
C LYS A 92 -1.95 10.25 -9.66
N GLY A 93 -1.47 11.16 -10.49
CA GLY A 93 -1.45 11.02 -11.94
C GLY A 93 -2.77 11.40 -12.61
N ASP A 94 -2.74 11.56 -13.92
CA ASP A 94 -3.86 12.08 -14.70
C ASP A 94 -4.78 10.97 -15.20
N LEU A 95 -6.08 11.27 -15.27
CA LEU A 95 -7.10 10.41 -15.85
C LEU A 95 -7.64 11.09 -17.11
N THR A 96 -7.18 10.66 -18.27
CA THR A 96 -7.59 11.22 -19.57
C THR A 96 -8.83 10.52 -20.13
N THR A 97 -9.10 9.28 -19.71
CA THR A 97 -10.27 8.53 -20.14
C THR A 97 -11.55 9.13 -19.58
N LYS A 98 -12.49 9.41 -20.49
CA LYS A 98 -13.79 10.02 -20.17
C LYS A 98 -14.82 8.95 -19.79
N LYS A 99 -15.75 9.31 -18.91
CA LYS A 99 -16.94 8.51 -18.54
C LYS A 99 -16.63 7.13 -17.90
N ILE A 100 -15.67 7.07 -16.98
CA ILE A 100 -15.42 5.84 -16.20
C ILE A 100 -16.35 5.81 -14.99
N GLU A 101 -16.98 4.67 -14.74
CA GLU A 101 -17.68 4.39 -13.48
C GLU A 101 -16.81 3.51 -12.58
N ILE A 102 -16.43 3.99 -11.39
CA ILE A 102 -15.55 3.29 -10.45
C ILE A 102 -16.31 2.92 -9.18
N HIS A 103 -16.31 1.64 -8.83
CA HIS A 103 -16.92 1.12 -7.60
C HIS A 103 -15.81 0.83 -6.58
N ALA A 104 -15.75 1.63 -5.51
CA ALA A 104 -14.67 1.57 -4.54
C ALA A 104 -15.17 1.73 -3.10
N ALA A 105 -14.45 1.14 -2.14
CA ALA A 105 -14.77 1.27 -0.71
C ALA A 105 -14.52 2.70 -0.18
N GLY A 106 -13.76 3.51 -0.91
CA GLY A 106 -13.65 4.94 -0.66
C GLY A 106 -12.76 5.64 -1.69
N ALA A 107 -12.78 6.96 -1.69
CA ALA A 107 -11.91 7.77 -2.53
C ALA A 107 -11.43 9.02 -1.77
N SER A 108 -10.29 9.60 -2.19
CA SER A 108 -9.88 10.92 -1.69
C SER A 108 -10.73 12.02 -2.33
N LYS A 109 -10.90 13.15 -1.64
CA LYS A 109 -11.65 14.31 -2.17
C LYS A 109 -11.11 14.78 -3.52
N ALA A 110 -9.78 14.83 -3.64
CA ALA A 110 -9.11 15.18 -4.88
C ALA A 110 -9.36 14.15 -6.00
N ALA A 111 -9.49 12.87 -5.67
CA ALA A 111 -9.74 11.83 -6.67
C ALA A 111 -11.17 11.91 -7.21
N ILE A 112 -12.15 12.19 -6.34
CA ILE A 112 -13.55 12.40 -6.73
C ILE A 112 -13.62 13.58 -7.71
N ALA A 113 -13.04 14.72 -7.34
CA ALA A 113 -13.03 15.91 -8.20
C ALA A 113 -12.35 15.66 -9.55
N ALA A 114 -11.22 14.96 -9.58
CA ALA A 114 -10.51 14.63 -10.82
C ALA A 114 -11.31 13.67 -11.72
N VAL A 115 -11.99 12.68 -11.14
CA VAL A 115 -12.84 11.75 -11.91
C VAL A 115 -14.08 12.43 -12.46
N GLU A 116 -14.73 13.29 -11.67
CA GLU A 116 -15.88 14.10 -12.10
C GLU A 116 -15.49 15.10 -13.19
N ALA A 117 -14.31 15.72 -13.11
CA ALA A 117 -13.78 16.61 -14.15
C ALA A 117 -13.60 15.89 -15.50
N SER A 118 -13.24 14.61 -15.48
CA SER A 118 -13.19 13.75 -16.68
C SER A 118 -14.56 13.17 -17.08
N GLY A 119 -15.64 13.57 -16.41
CA GLY A 119 -17.02 13.14 -16.68
C GLY A 119 -17.31 11.70 -16.23
N GLY A 120 -16.50 11.15 -15.34
CA GLY A 120 -16.72 9.85 -14.70
C GLY A 120 -17.51 9.96 -13.38
N LYS A 121 -17.76 8.82 -12.75
CA LYS A 121 -18.47 8.72 -11.47
C LYS A 121 -17.79 7.72 -10.55
N ILE A 122 -17.63 8.07 -9.28
CA ILE A 122 -17.21 7.11 -8.24
C ILE A 122 -18.44 6.74 -7.40
N VAL A 123 -18.78 5.45 -7.37
CA VAL A 123 -19.80 4.89 -6.50
C VAL A 123 -19.13 4.32 -5.26
N ILE A 124 -19.43 4.93 -4.12
CA ILE A 124 -19.00 4.45 -2.80
C ILE A 124 -20.24 3.81 -2.16
N PRO A 125 -20.26 2.49 -1.90
CA PRO A 125 -21.39 1.87 -1.23
C PRO A 125 -21.53 2.48 0.17
N ALA A 126 -22.75 2.85 0.55
CA ALA A 126 -23.04 3.33 1.89
C ALA A 126 -22.56 2.30 2.92
N ALA A 127 -21.98 2.77 4.02
CA ALA A 127 -21.51 1.86 5.07
C ALA A 127 -22.68 1.01 5.55
N ALA A 128 -22.57 -0.32 5.42
CA ALA A 128 -23.42 -1.23 6.17
C ALA A 128 -23.05 -1.04 7.65
N GLU A 129 -24.03 -0.56 8.41
CA GLU A 129 -23.98 -0.30 9.85
C GLU A 129 -23.69 -1.58 10.66
#